data_AF-A0A5C5WWB1-F1
#
_entry.id   AF-A0A5C5WWB1-F1
#
_cell.length_a   1.000
_cell.length_b   1.000
_cell.length_c   1.000
_cell.angle_alpha   90.00
_cell.angle_beta   90.00
_cell.angle_gamma   90.00
#
_symmetry.space_group_name_H-M   'P 1'
#
loop_
_entity.id
_entity.type
_entity.pdbx_description
1 polymer ?
#
loop_
_entity_poly.entity_id
_entity_poly.type
_entity_poly.pdbx_seq_one_letter_code
_entity_poly.pdbx_strand_id
1 'polypeptide(L)'
;MSNPDADSPLESPPNLESLRRLMQTLRTRANEMPEGSYTTKLLSGGPEKIGGKIREEAEEMIEAASEEGDAGREHFIYEAGDLIYHAMVLLAWRGVDIDEVAAELARREGTSGLAEKASRQPKS
;
A
#
# COMPACT_ATOMS: atom_id res chain seq x y z
N MET A 1 -25.75 -18.10 -34.93
CA MET A 1 -25.29 -16.74 -34.60
C MET A 1 -24.31 -16.89 -33.44
N SER A 2 -23.01 -16.90 -33.73
CA SER A 2 -21.96 -17.03 -32.71
C SER A 2 -21.72 -15.66 -32.09
N ASN A 3 -21.74 -15.59 -30.77
CA ASN A 3 -21.47 -14.37 -30.01
C ASN A 3 -19.94 -14.12 -30.02
N PRO A 4 -19.42 -13.04 -30.66
CA PRO A 4 -17.99 -12.82 -30.79
C PRO A 4 -17.35 -12.10 -29.58
N ASP A 5 -18.07 -11.84 -28.50
CA ASP A 5 -17.60 -10.98 -27.40
C ASP A 5 -17.17 -11.74 -26.12
N ALA A 6 -16.82 -13.02 -26.21
CA ALA A 6 -16.45 -13.84 -25.05
C ALA A 6 -14.95 -13.84 -24.70
N ASP A 7 -14.20 -12.80 -25.09
CA ASP A 7 -12.74 -12.71 -24.84
C ASP A 7 -12.33 -11.37 -24.17
N SER A 8 -13.21 -10.84 -23.30
CA SER A 8 -12.73 -9.91 -22.28
C SER A 8 -12.01 -10.74 -21.21
N PRO A 9 -10.71 -10.52 -20.93
CA PRO A 9 -10.03 -11.24 -19.86
C PRO A 9 -10.83 -11.00 -18.58
N LEU A 10 -11.36 -12.07 -18.00
CA LEU A 10 -12.03 -12.02 -16.70
C LEU A 10 -11.08 -11.34 -15.71
N GLU A 11 -11.35 -10.07 -15.39
CA GLU A 11 -10.65 -9.38 -14.32
C GLU A 11 -10.83 -10.24 -13.07
N SER A 12 -9.75 -10.89 -12.65
CA SER A 12 -9.77 -11.70 -11.45
C SER A 12 -10.12 -10.81 -10.27
N PRO A 13 -10.94 -11.29 -9.31
CA PRO A 13 -11.32 -10.48 -8.16
C PRO A 13 -10.07 -9.91 -7.47
N PRO A 14 -10.13 -8.67 -6.97
CA PRO A 14 -8.98 -8.03 -6.37
C PRO A 14 -8.45 -8.90 -5.21
N ASN A 15 -7.17 -9.24 -5.28
CA ASN A 15 -6.44 -10.00 -4.28
C ASN A 15 -5.07 -9.34 -4.08
N LEU A 16 -4.17 -9.96 -3.31
CA LEU A 16 -2.85 -9.37 -3.06
C LEU A 16 -2.02 -9.13 -4.34
N GLU A 17 -2.32 -9.79 -5.45
CA GLU A 17 -1.71 -9.51 -6.76
C GLU A 17 -2.03 -8.10 -7.26
N SER A 18 -3.19 -7.53 -6.88
CA SER A 18 -3.53 -6.14 -7.19
C SER A 18 -2.49 -5.16 -6.63
N LEU A 19 -1.86 -5.47 -5.49
CA LEU A 19 -0.79 -4.64 -4.92
C LEU A 19 0.48 -4.69 -5.78
N ARG A 20 0.82 -5.85 -6.35
CA ARG A 20 1.96 -5.96 -7.28
C ARG A 20 1.72 -5.19 -8.57
N ARG A 21 0.51 -5.32 -9.16
CA ARG A 21 0.13 -4.54 -10.35
C ARG A 21 0.14 -3.04 -10.09
N LEU A 22 -0.34 -2.62 -8.92
CA LEU A 22 -0.29 -1.23 -8.48
C LEU A 22 1.17 -0.76 -8.35
N MET A 23 2.05 -1.55 -7.70
CA MET A 23 3.46 -1.21 -7.58
C MET A 23 4.14 -1.05 -8.94
N GLN A 24 3.90 -1.97 -9.88
CA GLN A 24 4.39 -1.84 -11.26
C GLN A 24 3.93 -0.53 -11.90
N THR A 25 2.64 -0.19 -11.77
CA THR A 25 2.08 1.06 -12.28
C THR A 25 2.75 2.28 -11.65
N LEU A 26 2.98 2.27 -10.34
CA LEU A 26 3.62 3.36 -9.61
C LEU A 26 5.09 3.54 -10.03
N ARG A 27 5.83 2.44 -10.21
CA ARG A 27 7.22 2.47 -10.71
C ARG A 27 7.30 3.02 -12.13
N THR A 28 6.39 2.61 -13.02
CA THR A 28 6.30 3.18 -14.38
C THR A 28 6.05 4.69 -14.31
N ARG A 29 5.11 5.15 -13.48
CA ARG A 29 4.83 6.58 -13.31
C ARG A 29 5.99 7.35 -12.70
N ALA A 30 6.75 6.75 -11.79
CA ALA A 30 7.96 7.35 -11.23
C ALA A 30 9.06 7.57 -12.28
N ASN A 31 9.11 6.71 -13.30
CA ASN A 31 10.07 6.84 -14.41
C ASN A 31 9.57 7.78 -15.51
N GLU A 32 8.30 7.65 -15.92
CA GLU A 32 7.74 8.35 -17.08
C GLU A 32 7.19 9.74 -16.75
N MET A 33 6.79 9.98 -15.50
CA MET A 33 6.23 11.24 -15.02
C MET A 33 5.14 11.83 -15.93
N PRO A 34 4.07 11.07 -16.26
CA PRO A 34 3.04 11.53 -17.18
C PRO A 34 2.33 12.78 -16.64
N GLU A 35 2.13 13.77 -17.51
CA GLU A 35 1.44 15.02 -17.16
C GLU A 35 0.00 14.78 -16.69
N GLY A 36 -0.49 15.64 -15.79
CA GLY A 36 -1.88 15.61 -15.31
C GLY A 36 -2.20 14.50 -14.29
N SER A 37 -1.36 13.46 -14.15
CA SER A 37 -1.58 12.38 -13.18
C SER A 37 -1.41 12.84 -11.72
N TYR A 38 -2.33 12.44 -10.85
CA TYR A 38 -2.24 12.67 -9.40
C TYR A 38 -0.95 12.08 -8.82
N THR A 39 -0.59 10.85 -9.21
CA THR A 39 0.65 10.20 -8.79
C THR A 39 1.88 11.03 -9.17
N THR A 40 1.93 11.60 -10.38
CA THR A 40 3.03 12.48 -10.81
C THR A 40 3.14 13.70 -9.89
N LYS A 41 2.02 14.34 -9.52
CA LYS A 41 2.01 15.48 -8.60
C LYS A 41 2.53 15.13 -7.20
N LEU A 42 2.31 13.90 -6.74
CA LEU A 42 2.85 13.40 -5.47
C LEU A 42 4.36 13.16 -5.59
N LEU A 43 4.78 12.41 -6.61
CA LEU A 43 6.18 12.07 -6.88
C LEU A 43 7.05 13.33 -7.06
N SER A 44 6.59 14.32 -7.82
CA SER A 44 7.27 15.61 -7.98
C SER A 44 7.37 16.41 -6.68
N GLY A 45 6.43 16.22 -5.76
CA GLY A 45 6.45 16.88 -4.45
C GLY A 45 7.36 16.19 -3.43
N GLY A 46 7.88 15.00 -3.75
CA GLY A 46 8.83 14.27 -2.91
C GLY A 46 8.29 13.85 -1.54
N PRO A 47 9.19 13.51 -0.60
CA PRO A 47 8.82 12.93 0.69
C PRO A 47 7.97 13.83 1.57
N GLU A 48 8.10 15.15 1.43
CA GLU A 48 7.31 16.10 2.20
C GLU A 48 5.83 16.02 1.83
N LYS A 49 5.52 16.09 0.53
CA LYS A 49 4.14 16.02 0.04
C LYS A 49 3.52 14.64 0.24
N ILE A 50 4.28 13.59 -0.10
CA ILE A 50 3.80 12.21 0.06
C ILE A 50 3.60 11.88 1.55
N GLY A 51 4.56 12.28 2.40
CA GLY A 51 4.48 12.08 3.84
C GLY A 51 3.37 12.90 4.52
N GLY A 52 2.99 14.05 3.94
CA GLY A 52 1.79 14.79 4.34
C GLY A 52 0.54 13.94 4.19
N LYS A 53 0.32 13.35 3.01
CA LYS A 53 -0.80 12.43 2.76
C LYS A 53 -0.76 11.21 3.68
N ILE A 54 0.39 10.56 3.83
CA ILE A 54 0.51 9.40 4.74
C ILE A 54 0.07 9.75 6.17
N ARG A 55 0.36 10.96 6.66
CA ARG A 55 -0.07 11.39 7.99
C ARG A 55 -1.58 11.61 8.07
N GLU A 56 -2.14 12.30 7.07
CA GLU A 56 -3.58 12.54 6.95
C GLU A 56 -4.35 11.21 6.92
N GLU A 57 -4.02 10.30 6.00
CA GLU A 57 -4.71 9.00 5.89
C GLU A 57 -4.53 8.11 7.14
N ALA A 58 -3.40 8.24 7.84
CA ALA A 58 -3.18 7.51 9.08
C ALA A 58 -4.08 8.02 10.21
N GLU A 59 -4.31 9.34 10.29
CA GLU A 59 -5.25 9.94 11.23
C GLU A 59 -6.69 9.53 10.88
N GLU A 60 -7.09 9.66 9.62
CA GLU A 60 -8.43 9.29 9.13
C GLU A 60 -8.74 7.80 9.34
N MET A 61 -7.78 6.90 9.05
CA MET A 61 -7.94 5.46 9.33
C MET A 61 -8.14 5.16 10.83
N ILE A 62 -7.47 5.89 11.72
CA ILE A 62 -7.61 5.73 13.18
C ILE A 62 -8.98 6.24 13.63
N GLU A 63 -9.44 7.36 13.09
CA GLU A 63 -10.77 7.91 13.39
C GLU A 63 -11.87 6.96 12.92
N ALA A 64 -11.80 6.50 11.67
CA ALA A 64 -12.75 5.55 11.08
C ALA A 64 -12.83 4.22 11.84
N ALA A 65 -11.76 3.81 12.54
CA ALA A 65 -11.76 2.60 13.37
C ALA A 65 -12.73 2.66 14.56
N SER A 66 -13.18 3.86 14.95
CA SER A 66 -14.15 4.05 16.04
C SER A 66 -15.59 4.12 15.55
N GLU A 67 -15.83 4.08 14.24
CA GLU A 67 -17.16 4.17 13.65
C GLU A 67 -17.89 2.82 13.67
N GLU A 68 -19.17 2.84 14.04
CA GLU A 68 -19.99 1.63 14.16
C GLU A 68 -20.80 1.35 12.88
N GLY A 69 -21.15 0.07 12.71
CA GLY A 69 -22.01 -0.38 11.62
C GLY A 69 -21.30 -0.52 10.27
N ASP A 70 -22.09 -0.89 9.25
CA ASP A 70 -21.56 -1.20 7.92
C ASP A 70 -20.90 0.02 7.26
N ALA A 71 -21.45 1.22 7.48
CA ALA A 71 -20.87 2.46 6.96
C ALA A 71 -19.47 2.73 7.55
N GLY A 72 -19.29 2.56 8.86
CA GLY A 72 -17.97 2.72 9.50
C GLY A 72 -16.97 1.68 9.02
N ARG A 73 -17.42 0.44 8.78
CA ARG A 73 -16.58 -0.61 8.19
C ARG A 73 -16.11 -0.23 6.77
N GLU A 74 -17.01 0.29 5.94
CA GLU A 74 -16.68 0.71 4.57
C GLU A 74 -15.69 1.88 4.58
N HIS A 75 -15.91 2.87 5.44
CA HIS A 75 -15.03 4.01 5.62
C HIS A 75 -13.64 3.56 6.08
N PHE A 76 -13.55 2.69 7.09
CA PHE A 76 -12.26 2.16 7.55
C PHE A 76 -11.48 1.43 6.44
N ILE A 77 -12.15 0.65 5.59
CA ILE A 77 -11.51 -0.03 4.44
C ILE A 77 -11.00 0.99 3.43
N TYR A 78 -11.75 2.07 3.20
CA TYR A 78 -11.37 3.15 2.29
C TYR A 78 -10.08 3.84 2.77
N GLU A 79 -10.05 4.28 4.03
CA GLU A 79 -8.87 4.96 4.61
C GLU A 79 -7.65 4.05 4.72
N ALA A 80 -7.85 2.77 5.08
CA ALA A 80 -6.77 1.78 5.05
C ALA A 80 -6.19 1.62 3.63
N GLY A 81 -7.07 1.66 2.61
CA GLY A 81 -6.69 1.62 1.20
C GLY A 81 -5.84 2.84 0.81
N ASP A 82 -6.25 4.05 1.19
CA ASP A 82 -5.53 5.26 0.81
C ASP A 82 -4.18 5.38 1.53
N LEU A 83 -4.12 5.01 2.81
CA LEU A 83 -2.87 4.91 3.55
C LEU A 83 -1.88 3.95 2.87
N ILE A 84 -2.34 2.77 2.45
CA ILE A 84 -1.49 1.79 1.75
C ILE A 84 -1.06 2.32 0.39
N TYR A 85 -1.97 2.96 -0.37
CA TYR A 85 -1.65 3.57 -1.65
C TYR A 85 -0.55 4.63 -1.50
N HIS A 86 -0.71 5.55 -0.54
CA HIS A 86 0.25 6.61 -0.30
C HIS A 86 1.60 6.09 0.21
N ALA A 87 1.61 5.04 1.04
CA ALA A 87 2.84 4.34 1.40
C ALA A 87 3.54 3.73 0.16
N MET A 88 2.79 3.06 -0.73
CA MET A 88 3.34 2.50 -1.96
C MET A 88 3.87 3.57 -2.93
N VAL A 89 3.25 4.74 -3.00
CA VAL A 89 3.78 5.89 -3.76
C VAL A 89 5.14 6.32 -3.21
N LEU A 90 5.30 6.34 -1.88
CA LEU A 90 6.59 6.67 -1.25
C LEU A 90 7.65 5.59 -1.52
N LEU A 91 7.28 4.31 -1.52
CA LEU A 91 8.18 3.21 -1.91
C LEU A 91 8.66 3.40 -3.35
N ALA A 92 7.76 3.68 -4.29
CA ALA A 92 8.10 3.93 -5.68
C ALA A 92 9.02 5.16 -5.83
N TRP A 93 8.74 6.26 -5.11
CA TRP A 93 9.61 7.44 -5.07
C TRP A 93 11.02 7.10 -4.57
N ARG A 94 11.11 6.22 -3.56
CA ARG A 94 12.39 5.80 -2.96
C ARG A 94 13.12 4.73 -3.78
N GLY A 95 12.47 4.16 -4.79
CA GLY A 95 13.01 3.07 -5.61
C GLY A 95 12.97 1.70 -4.91
N VAL A 96 12.01 1.50 -3.99
CA VAL A 96 11.81 0.25 -3.24
C VAL A 96 10.59 -0.49 -3.79
N ASP A 97 10.71 -1.79 -4.02
CA ASP A 97 9.60 -2.64 -4.46
C ASP A 97 8.76 -3.18 -3.28
N ILE A 98 7.50 -3.52 -3.54
CA ILE A 98 6.60 -4.08 -2.54
C ILE A 98 7.07 -5.47 -2.08
N ASP A 99 7.73 -6.24 -2.94
CA ASP A 99 8.26 -7.55 -2.58
C ASP A 99 9.42 -7.44 -1.55
N GLU A 100 10.19 -6.33 -1.57
CA GLU A 100 11.22 -6.06 -0.55
C GLU A 100 10.59 -5.81 0.83
N VAL A 101 9.48 -5.06 0.88
CA VAL A 101 8.72 -4.84 2.11
C VAL A 101 8.08 -6.14 2.58
N ALA A 102 7.53 -6.94 1.67
CA ALA A 102 6.96 -8.26 1.98
C ALA A 102 8.01 -9.20 2.60
N ALA A 103 9.24 -9.18 2.10
CA ALA A 103 10.35 -9.96 2.67
C ALA A 103 10.67 -9.54 4.11
N GLU A 104 10.67 -8.23 4.41
CA GLU A 104 10.84 -7.73 5.77
C GLU A 104 9.68 -8.12 6.69
N LEU A 105 8.43 -8.09 6.20
CA LEU A 105 7.27 -8.54 6.96
C LEU A 105 7.35 -10.05 7.26
N ALA A 106 7.71 -10.88 6.28
CA ALA A 106 7.91 -12.32 6.47
C ALA A 106 9.02 -12.63 7.49
N ARG A 107 10.10 -11.83 7.50
CA ARG A 107 11.15 -11.93 8.53
C ARG A 107 10.60 -11.66 9.94
N ARG A 108 9.68 -10.70 10.09
CA ARG A 108 9.02 -10.38 11.37
C ARG A 108 8.05 -11.47 11.81
N GLU A 109 7.34 -12.11 10.89
CA GLU A 109 6.48 -13.25 11.20
C GLU A 109 7.27 -14.40 11.83
N GLY A 110 8.46 -14.71 11.29
CA GLY A 110 9.37 -15.73 11.82
C GLY A 110 10.05 -15.35 13.15
N THR A 111 9.98 -14.07 13.54
CA THR A 111 10.61 -13.53 14.75
C THR A 111 9.53 -12.95 15.64
N SER A 112 8.72 -13.79 16.30
CA SER A 112 7.77 -13.24 17.28
C SER A 112 8.57 -12.43 18.31
N GLY A 113 8.10 -11.22 18.66
CA GLY A 113 8.78 -10.35 19.64
C GLY A 113 8.92 -10.99 21.04
N LEU A 114 8.29 -12.14 21.26
CA LEU A 114 8.47 -13.00 22.42
C LEU A 114 9.76 -13.84 22.33
N ALA A 115 10.09 -14.38 21.15
CA ALA A 115 11.32 -15.14 20.92
C ALA A 115 12.58 -14.24 21.02
N GLU A 116 12.51 -13.02 20.49
CA GLU A 116 13.61 -12.04 20.55
C GLU A 116 13.83 -11.51 21.98
N LYS A 117 12.78 -11.40 22.80
CA LYS A 117 12.89 -11.09 24.24
C LYS A 117 13.50 -12.26 25.03
N ALA A 118 13.17 -13.50 24.67
CA ALA A 118 13.71 -14.70 25.31
C ALA A 118 15.20 -14.96 25.00
N SER A 119 15.70 -14.48 23.86
CA SER A 119 17.11 -14.65 23.46
C SER A 119 18.07 -13.58 24.04
N ARG A 120 17.58 -12.60 24.80
CA ARG A 120 18.45 -11.58 25.43
C ARG A 120 19.15 -12.18 26.65
N GLN A 121 20.47 -12.37 26.55
CA GLN A 121 21.32 -12.61 27.71
C GLN A 121 21.31 -11.37 28.62
N PRO A 122 21.22 -11.53 29.96
CA PRO A 122 21.29 -10.41 30.88
C PRO A 122 22.65 -9.71 30.71
N LYS A 123 22.63 -8.37 30.62
CA LYS A 123 23.87 -7.59 30.64
C LYS A 123 24.57 -7.85 31.97
N SER A 124 25.79 -8.40 31.90
CA SER A 124 26.73 -8.47 33.01
C SER A 124 27.16 -7.07 33.46
#